data_AF-A0A9D7IXP6-F1
#
_entry.id   AF-A0A9D7IXP6-F1
#
_cell.length_a   1.000
_cell.length_b   1.000
_cell.length_c   1.000
_cell.angle_alpha   90.00
_cell.angle_beta   90.00
_cell.angle_gamma   90.00
#
_symmetry.space_group_name_H-M   'P 1'
#
loop_
_entity.id
_entity.type
_entity.pdbx_description
1 polymer ?
#
loop_
_entity_poly.entity_id
_entity_poly.type
_entity_poly.pdbx_seq_one_letter_code
_entity_poly.pdbx_strand_id
1 'polypeptide(L)' 'MIRLMQKDLRLVMDSAYGSHTPIPSTALAHQLFSVVEAEGRGDDGTQSLARVFESMAGIKEV' A
#
# COMPACT_ATOMS: atom_id res chain seq x y z
N MET A 1 -4.80 0.40 -10.31
CA MET A 1 -3.43 -0.18 -10.25
C MET A 1 -3.07 -0.61 -8.84
N ILE A 2 -3.59 0.04 -7.81
CA ILE A 2 -3.38 -0.35 -6.41
C ILE A 2 -3.78 -1.81 -6.14
N ARG A 3 -4.90 -2.31 -6.69
CA ARG A 3 -5.28 -3.73 -6.55
C ARG A 3 -4.19 -4.69 -7.04
N LEU A 4 -3.52 -4.34 -8.14
CA LEU A 4 -2.41 -5.12 -8.69
C LEU A 4 -1.17 -5.03 -7.78
N MET A 5 -0.86 -3.83 -7.29
CA MET A 5 0.23 -3.64 -6.33
C MET A 5 0.01 -4.44 -5.04
N GLN A 6 -1.22 -4.48 -4.53
CA GLN A 6 -1.60 -5.27 -3.37
C GLN A 6 -1.44 -6.77 -3.62
N LYS A 7 -1.75 -7.24 -4.84
CA LYS A 7 -1.47 -8.61 -5.28
C LYS A 7 0.03 -8.90 -5.30
N ASP A 8 0.84 -7.99 -5.83
CA ASP A 8 2.29 -8.17 -5.86
C ASP A 8 2.91 -8.13 -4.46
N LEU A 9 2.45 -7.24 -3.58
CA LEU A 9 2.90 -7.17 -2.19
C LEU A 9 2.57 -8.43 -1.39
N ARG A 10 1.41 -9.07 -1.64
CA ARG A 10 1.11 -10.39 -1.05
C ARG A 10 2.14 -11.44 -1.46
N LEU A 11 2.50 -11.51 -2.74
CA LEU A 11 3.54 -12.44 -3.22
C LEU A 11 4.91 -12.16 -2.59
N VAL A 12 5.27 -10.88 -2.42
CA VAL A 12 6.52 -10.49 -1.74
C VAL A 12 6.51 -10.93 -0.28
N MET A 13 5.41 -10.70 0.44
CA MET A 13 5.28 -11.09 1.85
C MET A 13 5.31 -12.61 2.04
N ASP A 14 4.66 -13.37 1.17
CA ASP A 14 4.68 -14.84 1.21
C ASP A 14 6.11 -15.38 1.01
N SER A 15 6.87 -14.78 0.08
CA SER A 15 8.28 -15.12 -0.16
C SER A 15 9.19 -14.75 1.02
N ALA A 16 8.96 -13.59 1.62
CA ALA A 16 9.70 -13.14 2.79
C ALA A 16 9.42 -14.04 4.02
N TYR A 17 8.17 -14.47 4.19
CA TYR A 17 7.79 -15.42 5.23
C TYR A 17 8.52 -16.76 5.06
N GLY A 18 8.55 -17.30 3.84
CA GLY A 18 9.24 -18.56 3.54
C GLY A 18 10.76 -18.54 3.72
N SER A 19 11.37 -17.35 3.64
CA SER A 19 12.82 -17.16 3.84
C SER A 19 13.19 -16.59 5.20
N HIS A 20 12.21 -16.34 6.08
CA HIS A 20 12.39 -15.62 7.35
C HIS A 20 13.08 -14.26 7.20
N THR A 21 12.88 -13.59 6.05
CA THR A 21 13.47 -12.28 5.79
C THR A 21 12.59 -11.16 6.36
N PRO A 22 13.09 -10.31 7.27
CA PRO A 22 12.32 -9.18 7.78
C PRO A 22 12.16 -8.09 6.71
N ILE A 23 10.92 -7.68 6.45
CA ILE A 23 10.57 -6.65 5.45
C ILE A 23 9.59 -5.60 6.02
N PRO A 24 9.91 -4.95 7.15
CA PRO A 24 8.96 -4.10 7.88
C PRO A 24 8.39 -2.96 7.03
N SER A 25 9.23 -2.29 6.23
CA SER A 25 8.79 -1.20 5.35
C SER A 25 7.87 -1.67 4.23
N THR A 26 8.09 -2.87 3.70
CA THR A 26 7.22 -3.46 2.68
C THR A 26 5.87 -3.86 3.25
N ALA A 27 5.86 -4.45 4.45
CA ALA A 27 4.62 -4.76 5.17
C ALA A 27 3.83 -3.49 5.51
N LEU A 28 4.52 -2.41 5.90
CA LEU A 28 3.90 -1.10 6.10
C LEU A 28 3.27 -0.57 4.80
N ALA A 29 3.97 -0.66 3.67
CA ALA A 29 3.43 -0.24 2.38
C ALA A 29 2.14 -0.99 2.03
N HIS A 30 2.07 -2.31 2.28
CA HIS A 30 0.84 -3.10 2.10
C HIS A 30 -0.33 -2.52 2.91
N GLN A 31 -0.09 -2.17 4.18
CA GLN A 31 -1.14 -1.56 5.02
C GLN A 31 -1.56 -0.17 4.53
N LEU A 32 -0.61 0.66 4.08
CA LEU A 32 -0.92 1.98 3.55
C LEU A 32 -1.74 1.89 2.24
N PHE A 33 -1.44 0.93 1.35
CA PHE A 33 -2.25 0.71 0.15
C PHE A 33 -3.66 0.19 0.47
N SER A 34 -3.83 -0.56 1.56
CA SER A 34 -5.16 -1.01 2.02
C SER A 34 -6.06 0.17 2.41
N VAL A 35 -5.49 1.28 2.90
CA VAL A 35 -6.25 2.52 3.16
C VAL A 35 -6.83 3.07 1.86
N VAL A 36 -6.02 3.17 0.80
CA VAL A 36 -6.48 3.69 -0.50
C VAL A 36 -7.50 2.75 -1.17
N GLU A 37 -7.37 1.43 -1.00
CA GLU A 37 -8.40 0.49 -1.46
C GLU A 37 -9.71 0.65 -0.69
N ALA A 38 -9.66 0.89 0.63
CA ALA A 38 -10.83 1.11 1.46
C ALA A 38 -11.62 2.37 1.08
N GLU A 39 -10.94 3.37 0.48
CA GLU A 39 -11.58 4.55 -0.13
C GLU A 39 -12.25 4.26 -1.49
N GLY A 40 -12.23 3.01 -1.96
CA GLY A 40 -12.80 2.61 -3.25
C GLY A 40 -11.88 2.89 -4.45
N ARG A 41 -10.62 3.28 -4.21
CA ARG A 41 -9.69 3.80 -5.24
C ARG A 41 -8.66 2.77 -5.69
N GLY A 42 -9.07 1.50 -5.72
CA GLY A 42 -8.19 0.40 -6.11
C GLY A 42 -7.70 0.44 -7.57
N ASP A 43 -8.43 1.16 -8.44
CA ASP A 43 -8.09 1.30 -9.86
C ASP A 43 -7.11 2.45 -10.13
N ASP A 44 -6.84 3.28 -9.14
CA ASP A 44 -5.88 4.39 -9.24
C ASP A 44 -4.44 3.92 -9.38
N GLY A 45 -3.59 4.84 -9.83
CA GLY A 45 -2.13 4.66 -9.86
C GLY A 45 -1.52 4.60 -8.46
N THR A 46 -0.28 4.11 -8.38
CA THR A 46 0.41 3.86 -7.10
C THR A 46 0.78 5.15 -6.38
N GLN A 47 0.89 6.27 -7.12
CA GLN A 47 1.05 7.61 -6.56
C GLN A 47 -0.10 8.03 -5.64
N SER A 48 -1.29 7.41 -5.74
CA SER A 48 -2.41 7.69 -4.84
C SER A 48 -2.12 7.35 -3.38
N LEU A 49 -1.02 6.64 -3.07
CA LEU A 49 -0.52 6.48 -1.71
C LEU A 49 -0.21 7.83 -1.02
N ALA A 50 0.23 8.85 -1.78
CA ALA A 50 0.53 10.17 -1.24
C ALA A 50 -0.65 10.76 -0.45
N ARG A 51 -1.87 10.46 -0.87
CA ARG A 51 -3.11 10.94 -0.26
C ARG A 51 -3.33 10.42 1.15
N VAL A 52 -2.82 9.23 1.47
CA VAL A 52 -2.81 8.71 2.84
C VAL A 52 -2.00 9.64 3.74
N PHE A 53 -0.82 10.07 3.29
CA PHE A 53 0.03 11.00 4.03
C PHE A 53 -0.56 12.42 4.07
N GLU A 54 -1.14 12.90 2.98
CA GLU A 54 -1.83 14.19 2.94
C GLU A 54 -2.99 14.23 3.95
N SER A 55 -3.82 13.17 3.98
CA SER A 55 -4.90 12.99 4.95
C SER A 55 -4.40 12.97 6.39
N MET A 56 -3.35 12.19 6.69
CA MET A 56 -2.72 12.15 8.01
C MET A 56 -2.13 13.50 8.44
N ALA A 57 -1.63 14.29 7.48
CA ALA A 57 -1.08 15.61 7.71
C ALA A 57 -2.15 16.73 7.76
N GLY A 58 -3.42 16.41 7.49
CA GLY A 58 -4.50 17.39 7.41
C GLY A 58 -4.42 18.32 6.19
N ILE A 59 -3.70 17.92 5.14
CA ILE A 59 -3.58 18.64 3.87
C ILE A 59 -4.76 18.25 2.99
N LYS A 60 -5.49 19.23 2.45
CA LYS A 60 -6.56 18.97 1.47
C LYS A 60 -5.96 18.56 0.13
N GLU A 61 -6.49 17.49 -0.47
CA GLU A 61 -6.14 17.10 -1.84
C GLU A 61 -6.30 18.28 -2.80
N VAL A 62 -5.29 18.50 -3.64
CA VAL A 62 -5.36 19.43 -4.79
C VAL A 62 -6.03 18.73 -5.96
#